data_AF-A0A961HW19-F1
#
_entry.id   AF-A0A961HW19-F1
#
_cell.length_a   1.000
_cell.length_b   1.000
_cell.length_c   1.000
_cell.angle_alpha   90.00
_cell.angle_beta   90.00
_cell.angle_gamma   90.00
#
_symmetry.space_group_name_H-M   'P 1'
#
loop_
_entity.id
_entity.type
_entity.pdbx_description
1 polymer ?
#
loop_
_entity_poly.entity_id
_entity_poly.type
_entity_poly.pdbx_seq_one_letter_code
_entity_poly.pdbx_strand_id
1 'polypeptide(L)'
;MKCPYSLRFRRKNYPITVCTLLLTFILPACLVSQSRYDELAGELDNTRTELEKRDRELVTVVNERAALRESVDEMSEALAQMRARNAAAQERIEEFRRLLAKFKSLIDAGKLQIKIQDGRMVVVLPSDVLFKSGDASLSPDGIRTIQE
;
A
#
# COMPACT_ATOMS: atom_id res chain seq x y z
N MET A 1 39.08 -37.49 26.31
CA MET A 1 40.38 -36.96 26.77
C MET A 1 40.55 -37.31 28.24
N LYS A 2 41.69 -37.89 28.60
CA LYS A 2 41.99 -38.47 29.91
C LYS A 2 42.56 -37.40 30.85
N CYS A 3 41.99 -37.21 32.03
CA CYS A 3 42.63 -36.45 33.12
C CYS A 3 43.42 -37.41 34.01
N PRO A 4 44.75 -37.24 34.18
CA PRO A 4 45.53 -38.06 35.08
C PRO A 4 46.08 -37.19 36.22
N TYR A 5 45.44 -37.17 37.39
CA TYR A 5 46.15 -36.79 38.62
C TYR A 5 45.61 -37.60 39.80
N SER A 6 46.29 -38.72 40.05
CA SER A 6 46.13 -39.55 41.23
C SER A 6 46.85 -38.89 42.41
N LEU A 7 46.12 -38.14 43.24
CA LEU A 7 46.63 -37.61 44.49
C LEU A 7 46.58 -38.68 45.58
N ARG A 8 47.71 -39.39 45.73
CA ARG A 8 47.98 -40.35 46.79
C ARG A 8 48.19 -39.58 48.11
N PHE A 9 47.12 -39.39 48.89
CA PHE A 9 47.16 -38.70 50.18
C PHE A 9 47.87 -39.56 51.24
N ARG A 10 49.12 -39.22 51.55
CA ARG A 10 49.92 -39.85 52.61
C ARG A 10 49.45 -39.29 53.95
N ARG A 11 48.83 -40.14 54.79
CA ARG A 11 48.44 -39.79 56.16
C ARG A 11 49.67 -39.35 56.96
N LYS A 12 49.76 -38.06 57.28
CA LYS A 12 50.58 -37.54 58.36
C LYS A 12 49.64 -36.90 59.38
N ASN A 13 49.69 -37.40 60.61
CA ASN A 13 48.95 -36.85 61.76
C ASN A 13 49.44 -35.42 62.05
N TYR A 14 48.68 -34.44 61.58
CA TYR A 14 48.83 -33.04 61.98
C TYR A 14 47.53 -32.61 62.68
N PRO A 15 47.61 -31.79 63.74
CA PRO A 15 46.46 -31.46 64.57
C PRO A 15 45.39 -30.75 63.75
N ILE A 16 44.13 -31.07 64.02
CA ILE A 16 42.92 -30.68 63.27
C ILE A 16 42.81 -29.15 63.07
N THR A 17 43.48 -28.37 63.92
CA THR A 17 43.57 -26.90 63.89
C THR A 17 44.41 -26.32 62.75
N VAL A 18 45.39 -27.05 62.20
CA VAL A 18 46.22 -26.57 61.06
C VAL A 18 45.47 -26.75 59.74
N CYS A 19 44.57 -27.75 59.66
CA CYS A 19 43.78 -28.03 58.48
C CYS A 19 42.67 -26.97 58.27
N THR A 20 42.10 -26.42 59.35
CA THR A 20 41.05 -25.38 59.26
C THR A 20 41.61 -24.01 58.89
N LEU A 21 42.82 -23.65 59.33
CA LEU A 21 43.50 -22.40 58.97
C LEU A 21 44.01 -22.36 57.52
N LEU A 22 44.40 -23.51 56.96
CA LEU A 22 44.80 -23.60 55.55
C LEU A 22 43.60 -23.56 54.58
N LEU A 23 42.42 -23.98 55.03
CA LEU A 23 41.21 -24.00 54.20
C LEU A 23 40.54 -22.62 54.06
N THR A 24 40.72 -21.71 55.03
CA THR A 24 40.14 -20.37 55.01
C THR A 24 40.91 -19.37 54.15
N PHE A 25 42.18 -19.64 53.83
CA PHE A 25 43.04 -18.71 53.09
C PHE A 25 42.97 -18.85 51.55
N ILE A 26 42.38 -19.94 51.04
CA ILE A 26 42.34 -20.25 49.58
C ILE A 26 41.00 -19.84 48.93
N LEU A 27 39.96 -19.54 49.72
CA LEU A 27 38.63 -19.19 49.23
C LEU A 27 38.47 -17.79 48.57
N PRO A 28 39.24 -16.73 48.88
CA PRO A 28 38.97 -15.41 48.30
C PRO A 28 39.46 -15.23 46.85
N ALA A 29 40.25 -16.15 46.30
CA ALA A 29 40.81 -16.02 44.94
C ALA A 29 39.86 -16.46 43.80
N CYS A 30 38.72 -17.09 44.11
CA CYS A 30 37.75 -17.55 43.10
C CYS A 30 36.63 -16.53 42.79
N LEU A 31 36.48 -15.47 43.62
CA LEU A 31 35.36 -14.52 43.47
C LEU A 31 35.53 -13.55 42.30
N VAL A 32 36.76 -13.17 41.95
CA VAL A 32 37.01 -12.15 40.91
C VAL A 32 36.76 -12.70 39.50
N SER A 33 36.99 -14.00 39.24
CA SER A 33 36.71 -14.57 37.91
C SER A 33 35.21 -14.76 37.67
N GLN A 34 34.42 -15.11 38.70
CA GLN A 34 33.00 -15.42 38.55
C GLN A 34 32.17 -14.20 38.13
N SER A 35 32.44 -13.03 38.74
CA SER A 35 31.74 -11.77 38.39
C SER A 35 31.90 -11.34 36.93
N ARG A 36 33.05 -11.60 36.30
CA ARG A 36 33.30 -11.29 34.89
C ARG A 36 32.56 -12.23 33.94
N TYR A 37 32.37 -13.49 34.34
CA TYR A 37 31.55 -14.42 33.57
C TYR A 37 30.07 -14.05 33.63
N ASP A 38 29.59 -13.59 34.79
CA ASP A 38 28.20 -13.14 34.96
C ASP A 38 27.91 -11.85 34.16
N GLU A 39 28.85 -10.90 34.13
CA GLU A 39 28.77 -9.68 33.31
C GLU A 39 28.71 -10.00 31.82
N LEU A 40 29.61 -10.87 31.33
CA LEU A 40 29.67 -11.27 29.94
C LEU A 40 28.46 -12.12 29.51
N ALA A 41 27.96 -12.98 30.41
CA ALA A 41 26.71 -13.72 30.18
C ALA A 41 25.52 -12.77 30.06
N GLY A 42 25.44 -11.74 30.90
CA GLY A 42 24.42 -10.70 30.81
C GLY A 42 24.49 -9.90 29.50
N GLU A 43 25.68 -9.56 29.02
CA GLU A 43 25.85 -8.85 27.74
C GLU A 43 25.44 -9.72 26.53
N LEU A 44 25.76 -11.02 26.54
CA LEU A 44 25.29 -11.96 25.52
C LEU A 44 23.76 -12.11 25.50
N ASP A 45 23.13 -12.18 26.67
CA ASP A 45 21.67 -12.24 26.76
C ASP A 45 21.03 -10.92 26.29
N ASN A 46 21.57 -9.77 26.69
CA ASN A 46 21.08 -8.47 26.24
C ASN A 46 21.18 -8.33 24.72
N THR A 47 22.35 -8.62 24.14
CA THR A 47 22.53 -8.56 22.68
C THR A 47 21.63 -9.54 21.93
N ARG A 48 21.44 -10.75 22.46
CA ARG A 48 20.51 -11.73 21.90
C ARG A 48 19.07 -11.22 21.91
N THR A 49 18.61 -10.65 23.02
CA THR A 49 17.25 -10.09 23.10
C THR A 49 17.04 -8.91 22.16
N GLU A 50 18.05 -8.06 21.96
CA GLU A 50 17.99 -6.96 21.01
C GLU A 50 17.94 -7.45 19.56
N LEU A 51 18.71 -8.48 19.21
CA LEU A 51 18.62 -9.12 17.89
C LEU A 51 17.22 -9.69 17.66
N GLU A 52 16.66 -10.41 18.63
CA GLU A 52 15.30 -10.96 18.51
C GLU A 52 14.24 -9.87 18.35
N LYS A 53 14.39 -8.73 19.04
CA LYS A 53 13.48 -7.58 18.86
C LYS A 53 13.61 -7.01 17.46
N ARG A 54 14.83 -6.81 16.97
CA ARG A 54 15.09 -6.27 15.63
C ARG A 54 14.60 -7.20 14.53
N ASP A 55 14.75 -8.51 14.70
CA ASP A 55 14.21 -9.50 13.77
C ASP A 55 12.68 -9.44 13.73
N ARG A 56 12.01 -9.30 14.88
CA ARG A 56 10.56 -9.10 14.93
C ARG A 56 10.15 -7.79 14.24
N GLU A 57 10.84 -6.70 14.50
CA GLU A 57 10.60 -5.40 13.86
C GLU A 57 10.82 -5.44 12.34
N LEU A 58 11.85 -6.16 11.87
CA LEU A 58 12.09 -6.34 10.44
C LEU A 58 10.95 -7.12 9.79
N VAL A 59 10.47 -8.20 10.42
CA VAL A 59 9.33 -8.96 9.90
C VAL A 59 8.08 -8.09 9.84
N THR A 60 7.79 -7.28 10.86
CA THR A 60 6.62 -6.38 10.84
C THR A 60 6.74 -5.33 9.74
N VAL A 61 7.90 -4.67 9.62
CA VAL A 61 8.12 -3.63 8.60
C VAL A 61 8.08 -4.21 7.19
N VAL A 62 8.60 -5.42 6.97
CA VAL A 62 8.53 -6.10 5.66
C VAL A 62 7.07 -6.41 5.30
N ASN A 63 6.28 -6.88 6.26
CA ASN A 63 4.85 -7.16 6.04
C ASN A 63 4.06 -5.88 5.76
N GLU A 64 4.28 -4.81 6.54
CA GLU A 64 3.64 -3.51 6.32
C GLU A 64 4.01 -2.93 4.95
N ARG A 65 5.29 -3.03 4.55
CA ARG A 65 5.75 -2.59 3.23
C ARG A 65 5.09 -3.39 2.11
N ALA A 66 4.91 -4.70 2.29
CA ALA A 66 4.24 -5.55 1.30
C ALA A 66 2.77 -5.14 1.14
N ALA A 67 2.04 -5.01 2.26
CA ALA A 67 0.65 -4.56 2.26
C ALA A 67 0.47 -3.15 1.66
N LEU A 68 1.39 -2.23 1.97
CA LEU A 68 1.33 -0.86 1.45
C LEU A 68 1.62 -0.81 -0.05
N ARG A 69 2.53 -1.64 -0.54
CA ARG A 69 2.79 -1.76 -1.99
C ARG A 69 1.56 -2.28 -2.73
N GLU A 70 0.94 -3.33 -2.22
CA GLU A 70 -0.31 -3.86 -2.78
C GLU A 70 -1.39 -2.78 -2.83
N SER A 71 -1.57 -2.04 -1.74
CA SER A 71 -2.53 -0.92 -1.67
C SER A 71 -2.24 0.19 -2.71
N VAL A 72 -0.96 0.52 -2.93
CA VAL A 72 -0.55 1.51 -3.93
C VAL A 72 -0.78 0.99 -5.35
N ASP A 73 -0.47 -0.27 -5.61
CA ASP A 73 -0.67 -0.90 -6.91
C ASP A 73 -2.16 -0.92 -7.26
N GLU A 74 -3.02 -1.39 -6.35
CA GLU A 74 -4.48 -1.36 -6.50
C GLU A 74 -5.01 0.07 -6.77
N MET A 75 -4.56 1.06 -5.99
CA MET A 75 -4.98 2.45 -6.18
C MET A 75 -4.51 3.00 -7.52
N SER A 76 -3.30 2.64 -7.96
CA SER A 76 -2.74 3.08 -9.24
C SER A 76 -3.52 2.52 -10.43
N GLU A 77 -3.93 1.25 -10.35
CA GLU A 77 -4.77 0.60 -11.35
C GLU A 77 -6.16 1.23 -11.40
N ALA A 78 -6.78 1.45 -10.24
CA ALA A 78 -8.06 2.14 -10.16
C ALA A 78 -8.01 3.55 -10.79
N LEU A 79 -6.95 4.31 -10.51
CA LEU A 79 -6.73 5.62 -11.12
C LEU A 79 -6.52 5.54 -12.63
N ALA A 80 -5.78 4.53 -13.12
CA ALA A 80 -5.57 4.33 -14.55
C ALA A 80 -6.90 4.03 -15.27
N GLN A 81 -7.72 3.15 -14.69
CA GLN A 81 -9.05 2.82 -15.24
C GLN A 81 -9.98 4.04 -15.26
N MET A 82 -10.01 4.83 -14.19
CA MET A 82 -10.82 6.05 -14.12
C MET A 82 -10.36 7.08 -15.16
N ARG A 83 -9.05 7.28 -15.32
CA ARG A 83 -8.49 8.19 -16.34
C ARG A 83 -8.86 7.75 -17.75
N ALA A 84 -8.80 6.45 -18.06
CA ALA A 84 -9.20 5.92 -19.35
C ALA A 84 -10.69 6.18 -19.64
N ARG A 85 -11.59 5.96 -18.66
CA ARG A 85 -13.02 6.26 -18.79
C ARG A 85 -13.27 7.76 -19.01
N ASN A 86 -12.56 8.61 -18.27
CA ASN A 86 -12.67 10.06 -18.41
C ASN A 86 -12.17 10.54 -19.77
N ALA A 87 -11.07 9.99 -20.28
CA ALA A 87 -10.56 10.32 -21.61
C ALA A 87 -11.58 9.97 -22.71
N ALA A 88 -12.16 8.76 -22.66
CA ALA A 88 -13.21 8.36 -23.59
C ALA A 88 -14.47 9.23 -23.49
N ALA A 89 -14.84 9.68 -22.27
CA ALA A 89 -15.94 10.61 -22.09
C ALA A 89 -15.64 12.01 -22.65
N GLN A 90 -14.42 12.49 -22.45
CA GLN A 90 -13.97 13.77 -22.97
C GLN A 90 -13.95 13.78 -24.50
N GLU A 91 -13.50 12.69 -25.14
CA GLU A 91 -13.52 12.54 -26.60
C GLU A 91 -14.94 12.67 -27.16
N ARG A 92 -15.93 11.99 -26.53
CA ARG A 92 -17.35 12.13 -26.91
C ARG A 92 -17.86 13.57 -26.76
N ILE A 93 -17.46 14.25 -25.69
CA ILE A 93 -17.84 15.66 -25.47
C ILE A 93 -17.20 16.57 -26.52
N GLU A 94 -15.96 16.30 -26.93
CA GLU A 94 -15.29 17.07 -27.97
C GLU A 94 -15.91 16.86 -29.35
N GLU A 95 -16.26 15.63 -29.70
CA GLU A 95 -17.05 15.33 -30.91
C GLU A 95 -18.36 16.10 -30.91
N PHE A 96 -19.07 16.05 -29.79
CA PHE A 96 -20.32 16.76 -29.62
C PHE A 96 -20.16 18.28 -29.73
N ARG A 97 -19.10 18.85 -29.13
CA ARG A 97 -18.75 20.28 -29.28
C ARG A 97 -18.43 20.64 -30.72
N ARG A 98 -17.74 19.77 -31.47
CA ARG A 98 -17.47 19.98 -32.90
C ARG A 98 -18.75 20.01 -33.72
N LEU A 99 -19.70 19.13 -33.43
CA LEU A 99 -21.03 19.15 -34.07
C LEU A 99 -21.79 20.43 -33.71
N LEU A 100 -21.78 20.82 -32.44
CA LEU A 100 -22.38 22.07 -31.98
C LEU A 100 -21.80 23.31 -32.68
N ALA A 101 -20.49 23.35 -32.91
CA ALA A 101 -19.86 24.46 -33.62
C ALA A 101 -20.38 24.59 -35.06
N LYS A 102 -20.72 23.48 -35.74
CA LYS A 102 -21.35 23.50 -37.07
C LYS A 102 -22.78 24.01 -37.03
N PHE A 103 -23.53 23.66 -35.98
CA PHE A 103 -24.90 24.16 -35.80
C PHE A 103 -24.95 25.60 -35.28
N LYS A 104 -23.88 26.08 -34.62
CA LYS A 104 -23.80 27.44 -34.08
C LYS A 104 -24.07 28.51 -35.14
N SER A 105 -23.56 28.35 -36.37
CA SER A 105 -23.84 29.29 -37.46
C SER A 105 -25.31 29.31 -37.87
N LEU A 106 -26.05 28.21 -37.69
CA LEU A 106 -27.49 28.11 -37.97
C LEU A 106 -28.35 28.61 -36.80
N ILE A 107 -27.89 28.42 -35.56
CA ILE A 107 -28.49 28.99 -34.34
C ILE A 107 -28.38 30.51 -34.36
N ASP A 108 -27.18 31.04 -34.65
CA ASP A 108 -26.91 32.48 -34.68
C ASP A 108 -27.68 33.18 -35.84
N ALA A 109 -28.04 32.43 -36.89
CA ALA A 109 -28.95 32.88 -37.95
C ALA A 109 -30.45 32.89 -37.54
N GLY A 110 -30.78 32.49 -36.31
CA GLY A 110 -32.15 32.51 -35.76
C GLY A 110 -33.07 31.38 -36.23
N LYS A 111 -32.56 30.42 -37.02
CA LYS A 111 -33.36 29.35 -37.64
C LYS A 111 -33.60 28.12 -36.75
N LEU A 112 -32.78 27.90 -35.71
CA LEU A 112 -32.87 26.72 -34.82
C LEU A 112 -32.75 27.11 -33.34
N GLN A 113 -33.63 26.57 -32.49
CA GLN A 113 -33.50 26.64 -31.02
C GLN A 113 -33.05 25.30 -30.45
N ILE A 114 -32.10 25.32 -29.53
CA ILE A 114 -31.61 24.12 -28.84
C ILE A 114 -32.00 24.16 -27.37
N LYS A 115 -32.58 23.08 -26.85
CA LYS A 115 -32.89 22.90 -25.42
C LYS A 115 -32.22 21.64 -24.89
N ILE A 116 -31.80 21.67 -23.62
CA ILE A 116 -31.30 20.49 -22.92
C ILE A 116 -32.46 19.91 -22.11
N GLN A 117 -32.89 18.69 -22.41
CA GLN A 117 -33.87 17.93 -21.63
C GLN A 117 -33.27 16.58 -21.24
N ASP A 118 -33.31 16.22 -19.94
CA ASP A 118 -32.77 14.97 -19.38
C ASP A 118 -31.31 14.67 -19.75
N GLY A 119 -30.46 15.71 -19.83
CA GLY A 119 -29.06 15.57 -20.25
C GLY A 119 -28.87 15.25 -21.74
N ARG A 120 -29.95 15.25 -22.53
CA ARG A 120 -29.93 15.15 -23.99
C ARG A 120 -30.19 16.53 -24.60
N MET A 121 -29.43 16.87 -25.62
CA MET A 121 -29.63 18.11 -26.36
C MET A 121 -30.64 17.86 -27.48
N VAL A 122 -31.78 18.55 -27.43
CA VAL A 122 -32.87 18.41 -28.37
C VAL A 122 -32.96 19.68 -29.22
N VAL A 123 -32.99 19.50 -30.53
CA VAL A 123 -33.22 20.57 -31.49
C VAL A 123 -34.73 20.79 -31.60
N VAL A 124 -35.18 22.01 -31.27
CA VAL A 124 -36.57 22.43 -31.42
C VAL A 124 -36.72 23.05 -32.80
N LEU A 125 -37.37 22.31 -33.70
CA LEU A 125 -37.75 22.79 -35.02
C LEU A 125 -39.09 23.54 -34.92
N PRO A 126 -39.29 24.63 -35.69
CA PRO A 126 -40.50 25.46 -35.60
C PRO A 126 -41.78 24.81 -36.19
N SER A 127 -41.69 23.64 -36.85
CA SER A 127 -42.84 22.97 -37.47
C SER A 127 -43.08 21.56 -36.90
N ASP A 128 -44.25 21.34 -36.30
CA ASP A 128 -44.62 20.14 -35.52
C ASP A 128 -44.93 18.86 -36.34
N VAL A 129 -44.92 18.90 -37.68
CA VAL A 129 -45.39 17.77 -38.52
C VAL A 129 -44.33 17.36 -39.55
N LEU A 130 -43.22 16.81 -39.07
CA LEU A 130 -42.19 16.20 -39.92
C LEU A 130 -42.57 14.80 -40.42
N PHE A 131 -43.52 14.14 -39.76
CA PHE A 131 -43.96 12.78 -40.07
C PHE A 131 -45.48 12.73 -40.16
N LYS A 132 -46.02 12.01 -41.15
CA LYS A 132 -47.46 11.72 -41.18
C LYS A 132 -47.77 10.73 -40.06
N SER A 133 -48.93 10.85 -39.41
CA SER A 133 -49.32 9.97 -38.30
C SER A 133 -49.25 8.50 -38.73
N GLY A 134 -48.32 7.73 -38.13
CA GLY A 134 -48.10 6.31 -38.44
C GLY A 134 -47.03 6.00 -39.50
N ASP A 135 -46.31 7.00 -40.02
CA ASP A 135 -45.31 6.81 -41.07
C ASP A 135 -43.95 7.41 -40.67
N ALA A 136 -42.86 6.66 -40.86
CA ALA A 136 -41.50 7.11 -40.54
C ALA A 136 -40.88 7.97 -41.65
N SER A 137 -41.61 8.17 -42.76
CA SER A 137 -41.17 9.00 -43.88
C SER A 137 -41.41 10.49 -43.62
N LEU A 138 -40.42 11.32 -43.99
CA LEU A 138 -40.48 12.77 -43.84
C LEU A 138 -41.55 13.37 -44.77
N SER A 139 -42.39 14.24 -44.22
CA SER A 139 -43.38 15.00 -44.98
C SER A 139 -42.67 15.93 -45.99
N PRO A 140 -43.32 16.30 -47.12
CA PRO A 140 -42.74 17.21 -48.10
C PRO A 140 -42.27 18.55 -47.48
N ASP A 141 -42.99 19.03 -46.46
CA ASP A 141 -42.64 20.23 -45.72
C ASP A 141 -41.45 19.98 -44.76
N GLY A 142 -41.35 18.79 -44.16
CA GLY A 142 -40.21 18.41 -43.32
C GLY A 142 -38.90 18.26 -44.09
N ILE A 143 -38.95 17.81 -45.36
CA ILE A 143 -37.77 17.75 -46.24
C ILE A 143 -37.26 19.17 -46.53
N ARG A 144 -38.16 20.12 -46.79
CA ARG A 144 -37.80 21.52 -47.07
C ARG A 144 -37.14 22.19 -45.87
N THR A 145 -37.59 21.89 -44.66
CA THR A 145 -37.02 22.47 -43.43
C THR A 145 -35.63 21.93 -43.07
N ILE A 146 -35.26 20.73 -43.53
CA ILE A 146 -33.94 20.10 -43.23
C ILE A 146 -32.89 20.38 -44.32
N GLN A 147 -33.32 20.70 -45.55
CA GLN A 147 -32.41 20.95 -46.68
C GLN A 147 -31.88 22.40 -46.78
N GLU A 148 -32.37 23.34 -45.99
CA GLU A 148 -31.84 24.71 -45.86
C GLU A 148 -30.86 24.87 -44.68
#